data_AF-A0A927APM1-F1
#
_entry.id   AF-A0A927APM1-F1
#
_cell.length_a   1.000
_cell.length_b   1.000
_cell.length_c   1.000
_cell.angle_alpha   90.00
_cell.angle_beta   90.00
_cell.angle_gamma   90.00
#
_symmetry.space_group_name_H-M   'P 1'
#
loop_
_entity.id
_entity.type
_entity.pdbx_description
1 polymer ?
#
loop_
_entity_poly.entity_id
_entity_poly.type
_entity_poly.pdbx_seq_one_letter_code
_entity_poly.pdbx_strand_id
1 'polypeptide(L)' 'MDPSLILAARSIYLTYYSVHPERQDLPIGVAIHRHSYRGKLIFGRKPILLPRECFIPFNQIEPGAK' A
#
# COMPACT_ATOMS: atom_id res chain seq x y z
N MET A 1 13.42 -4.54 3.26
CA MET A 1 12.36 -3.84 4.01
C MET A 1 11.82 -4.78 5.07
N ASP A 2 11.30 -4.26 6.17
CA ASP A 2 10.72 -5.08 7.24
C ASP A 2 9.53 -5.91 6.70
N PRO A 3 9.54 -7.25 6.83
CA PRO A 3 8.47 -8.10 6.33
C PRO A 3 7.10 -7.74 6.90
N SER A 4 7.04 -7.26 8.14
CA SER A 4 5.79 -6.88 8.81
C SER A 4 5.13 -5.68 8.12
N LEU A 5 5.92 -4.74 7.60
CA LEU A 5 5.41 -3.59 6.85
C LEU A 5 4.84 -3.99 5.50
N ILE A 6 5.45 -4.96 4.82
CA ILE A 6 4.95 -5.48 3.55
C ILE A 6 3.63 -6.21 3.76
N LEU A 7 3.54 -7.04 4.80
CA LEU A 7 2.32 -7.75 5.16
C LEU A 7 1.17 -6.79 5.51
N ALA A 8 1.45 -5.76 6.30
CA ALA A 8 0.45 -4.74 6.64
C ALA A 8 0.01 -3.93 5.40
N ALA A 9 0.94 -3.54 4.52
CA ALA A 9 0.60 -2.89 3.26
C ALA A 9 -0.29 -3.77 2.36
N ARG A 10 0.00 -5.07 2.31
CA ARG A 10 -0.84 -6.05 1.61
C ARG A 10 -2.22 -6.18 2.21
N SER A 11 -2.34 -6.21 3.54
CA SER A 11 -3.65 -6.22 4.20
C SER A 11 -4.48 -4.98 3.82
N ILE A 12 -3.87 -3.79 3.82
CA ILE A 12 -4.55 -2.54 3.44
C ILE A 12 -5.05 -2.61 2.00
N TYR A 13 -4.22 -3.12 1.08
CA TYR A 13 -4.59 -3.28 -0.32
C TYR A 13 -5.76 -4.25 -0.50
N LEU A 14 -5.68 -5.44 0.11
CA LEU A 14 -6.75 -6.45 -0.01
C LEU A 14 -8.06 -5.98 0.61
N THR A 15 -8.00 -5.27 1.75
CA THR A 15 -9.19 -4.66 2.36
C THR A 15 -9.84 -3.67 1.41
N TYR A 16 -9.06 -2.78 0.78
CA TYR A 16 -9.59 -1.83 -0.20
C TYR A 16 -10.25 -2.53 -1.40
N TYR A 17 -9.58 -3.53 -1.97
CA TYR A 17 -10.14 -4.29 -3.10
C TYR A 17 -11.43 -5.03 -2.73
N SER A 18 -11.48 -5.61 -1.53
CA SER A 18 -12.66 -6.34 -1.04
C SER A 18 -13.88 -5.45 -0.82
N VAL A 19 -13.70 -4.15 -0.52
CA VAL A 19 -14.81 -3.22 -0.27
C VAL A 19 -15.17 -2.37 -1.50
N HIS A 20 -14.32 -2.34 -2.53
CA HIS A 20 -14.55 -1.58 -3.76
C HIS A 20 -14.33 -2.45 -5.02
N PRO A 21 -15.14 -3.50 -5.23
CA PRO A 21 -15.03 -4.35 -6.42
C PRO A 21 -15.29 -3.56 -7.73
N GLU A 22 -16.00 -2.44 -7.67
CA GLU A 22 -16.28 -1.58 -8.82
C GLU A 22 -15.10 -0.66 -9.23
N ARG A 23 -14.11 -0.45 -8.35
CA ARG A 23 -12.98 0.44 -8.63
C ARG A 23 -11.76 -0.35 -9.10
N GLN A 24 -11.46 -0.21 -10.39
CA GLN A 24 -10.29 -0.83 -11.03
C GLN A 24 -9.01 0.02 -10.95
N ASP A 25 -9.03 1.16 -10.25
CA ASP A 25 -7.85 2.01 -10.12
C ASP A 25 -6.73 1.26 -9.41
N LEU A 26 -5.64 0.99 -10.15
CA LEU A 26 -4.48 0.33 -9.60
C LEU A 26 -3.70 1.35 -8.74
N PRO A 27 -3.59 1.15 -7.42
CA PRO A 27 -2.74 2.01 -6.61
C PRO A 27 -1.29 1.83 -7.05
N ILE A 28 -0.51 2.91 -7.05
CA ILE A 28 0.94 2.83 -7.30
C ILE A 28 1.68 2.18 -6.12
N GLY A 29 1.06 2.18 -4.94
CA GLY A 29 1.56 1.56 -3.72
C GLY A 29 0.82 2.03 -2.48
N VAL A 30 1.36 1.70 -1.31
CA VAL A 30 0.79 2.03 0.00
C VAL A 30 1.81 2.80 0.83
N ALA A 31 1.42 3.96 1.36
CA ALA A 31 2.19 4.66 2.37
C ALA A 31 1.80 4.11 3.74
N ILE A 32 2.74 3.55 4.49
CA ILE A 32 2.50 2.92 5.79
C ILE A 32 3.39 3.52 6.88
N HIS A 33 2.82 3.83 8.04
CA HIS A 33 3.56 4.30 9.20
C HIS A 33 4.28 3.14 9.89
N ARG A 34 5.59 3.30 10.12
CA ARG A 34 6.48 2.23 10.58
C ARG A 34 6.13 1.60 11.93
N HIS A 35 5.45 2.32 12.83
CA HIS A 35 5.15 1.82 14.18
C HIS A 35 3.70 1.39 14.38
N SER A 36 2.76 2.03 13.69
CA SER A 36 1.34 1.78 13.88
C SER A 36 0.77 0.85 12.80
N TYR A 37 1.55 0.55 11.76
CA TYR A 37 1.12 -0.21 10.59
C TYR A 37 -0.11 0.38 9.88
N ARG A 38 -0.51 1.61 10.24
CA ARG A 38 -1.60 2.33 9.58
C ARG A 38 -1.05 2.97 8.33
N GLY A 39 -1.83 2.90 7.27
CA GLY A 39 -1.41 3.41 5.98
C GLY A 39 -2.58 3.80 5.10
N LYS A 40 -2.23 4.31 3.94
CA LYS A 40 -3.15 4.77 2.90
C LYS A 40 -2.65 4.35 1.53
N LEU A 41 -3.58 4.04 0.65
CA LEU A 41 -3.27 3.79 -0.74
C LEU A 41 -2.87 5.09 -1.43
N ILE A 42 -1.84 5.01 -2.25
CA ILE A 42 -1.39 6.12 -3.07
C ILE A 42 -1.72 5.77 -4.52
N PHE A 43 -2.50 6.66 -5.16
CA PHE A 43 -2.82 6.58 -6.58
C PHE A 43 -2.07 7.64 -7.41
N GLY A 44 -1.65 8.72 -6.77
CA GLY A 44 -0.92 9.81 -7.43
C GLY A 44 0.55 9.49 -7.66
N ARG A 45 1.10 9.90 -8.82
CA ARG A 45 2.50 9.62 -9.25
C ARG A 45 3.59 10.13 -8.30
N LYS A 46 3.29 11.10 -7.43
CA LYS A 46 4.23 11.67 -6.47
C LYS A 46 3.70 11.46 -5.03
N PRO A 47 4.01 10.34 -4.37
CA PRO A 47 3.62 10.12 -2.98
C PRO A 47 4.24 11.19 -2.08
N ILE A 48 3.42 11.84 -1.26
CA ILE A 48 3.87 12.67 -0.15
C ILE A 48 3.90 11.79 1.08
N LEU A 49 5.09 11.51 1.59
CA LEU A 49 5.29 10.73 2.81
C LEU A 49 5.47 11.67 4.00
N LEU A 50 4.74 11.38 5.06
CA LEU A 50 4.96 12.01 6.35
C LEU A 50 6.21 11.41 7.03
N PRO A 51 6.77 12.11 8.03
CA PRO A 51 7.84 11.54 8.84
C PRO A 51 7.43 10.17 9.40
N ARG A 52 8.33 9.18 9.29
CA ARG A 52 8.12 7.78 9.72
C ARG A 52 7.12 6.97 8.88
N GLU A 53 6.56 7.54 7.80
CA GLU A 53 5.91 6.74 6.76
C GLU A 53 6.95 6.13 5.83
N CYS A 54 6.65 4.94 5.33
CA CYS A 54 7.39 4.25 4.29
C CYS A 54 6.45 3.99 3.12
N PHE A 55 6.93 4.23 1.91
CA PHE A 55 6.20 3.84 0.72
C PHE A 55 6.53 2.41 0.34
N ILE A 56 5.52 1.56 0.23
CA ILE A 56 5.62 0.19 -0.27
C ILE A 56 5.04 0.19 -1.69
N PRO A 57 5.85 0.02 -2.74
CA PRO A 57 5.37 -0.01 -4.11
C PRO A 57 4.51 -1.25 -4.35
N PHE A 58 3.56 -1.15 -5.28
CA PHE A 58 2.63 -2.23 -5.61
C PHE A 58 3.33 -3.57 -5.96
N ASN A 59 4.46 -3.50 -6.67
CA ASN A 59 5.27 -4.67 -7.03
C ASN A 59 5.78 -5.49 -5.81
N GLN A 60 5.87 -4.88 -4.62
CA GLN A 60 6.23 -5.60 -3.39
C GLN A 60 5.01 -6.18 -2.66
N ILE A 61 3.83 -5.64 -2.92
CA ILE A 61 2.57 -6.08 -2.31
C ILE A 61 2.04 -7.31 -3.05
N GLU A 62 2.11 -7.29 -4.38
CA GLU A 62 1.68 -8.36 -5.25
C GLU A 62 2.74 -8.64 -6.33
N PRO A 63 3.78 -9.43 -6.01
CA PRO A 63 4.93 -9.68 -6.91
C PRO A 63 4.62 -10.56 -8.13
N GLY A 64 3.36 -10.61 -8.58
CA GLY A 64 2.91 -11.38 -9.75
C GLY A 64 1.79 -10.71 -10.56
N ALA A 65 1.38 -9.50 -10.19
CA ALA A 65 0.43 -8.72 -10.97
C ALA A 65 1.13 -8.22 -12.25
N LYS A 66 0.69 -8.70 -13.41
CA LYS A 66 1.24 -8.38 -14.73
C LYS A 66 0.33 -7.42 -15.47
#